data_AF-A0AAV9QWZ7-F1
#
_entry.id   AF-A0AAV9QWZ7-F1
#
_cell.length_a   1.000
_cell.length_b   1.000
_cell.length_c   1.000
_cell.angle_alpha   90.00
_cell.angle_beta   90.00
_cell.angle_gamma   90.00
#
_symmetry.space_group_name_H-M   'P 1'
#
loop_
_entity.id
_entity.type
_entity.pdbx_description
1 polymer ?
#
loop_
_entity_poly.entity_id
_entity_poly.type
_entity_poly.pdbx_seq_one_letter_code
_entity_poly.pdbx_strand_id
1 'polypeptide(L)'
;MNTDLEEQEDELLALKSIYDSKEFIRDETKSAGEIRVSVELPADFNVVLNYGETIGQYDVSFLPPLLLTFELPADYPSSSPPYFTLTCSWLSHAQIASLSDQLTDLYQATGGAVVLFSWIQFLREDALKHLDIHTLLELPSDQSKTPQVNQDKQDSGLSVVDNDEPSYHVSSDLLVPSRAGLHCHTDPCTGERSSPAKIRRGG
;
A
#
# COMPACT_ATOMS: atom_id res chain seq x y z
N MET A 1 -21.08 -26.21 -10.33
CA MET A 1 -20.34 -25.62 -9.20
C MET A 1 -19.08 -25.04 -9.79
N ASN A 2 -18.75 -23.80 -9.45
CA ASN A 2 -17.50 -23.22 -9.91
C ASN A 2 -16.41 -23.71 -8.94
N THR A 3 -15.74 -24.80 -9.29
CA THR A 3 -14.75 -25.48 -8.43
C THR A 3 -13.64 -24.52 -8.02
N ASP A 4 -13.24 -23.61 -8.90
CA ASP A 4 -12.26 -22.57 -8.65
C ASP A 4 -12.68 -21.64 -7.48
N LEU A 5 -13.94 -21.19 -7.47
CA LEU A 5 -14.43 -20.33 -6.38
C LEU A 5 -14.53 -21.08 -5.04
N GLU A 6 -14.85 -22.37 -5.07
CA GLU A 6 -14.86 -23.21 -3.87
C GLU A 6 -13.44 -23.39 -3.32
N GLU A 7 -12.47 -23.69 -4.19
CA GLU A 7 -11.05 -23.82 -3.83
C GLU A 7 -10.45 -22.50 -3.32
N GLN A 8 -10.83 -21.36 -3.90
CA GLN A 8 -10.46 -20.03 -3.40
C GLN A 8 -10.94 -19.80 -1.97
N GLU A 9 -12.21 -20.05 -1.71
CA GLU A 9 -12.78 -19.85 -0.37
C GLU A 9 -12.15 -20.78 0.65
N ASP A 10 -11.94 -22.06 0.29
CA ASP A 10 -11.28 -23.04 1.15
C ASP A 10 -9.82 -22.63 1.45
N GLU A 11 -9.07 -22.15 0.46
CA GLU A 11 -7.70 -21.65 0.66
C GLU A 11 -7.69 -20.45 1.60
N LEU A 12 -8.55 -19.46 1.39
CA LEU A 12 -8.61 -18.26 2.22
C LEU A 12 -9.05 -18.58 3.67
N LEU A 13 -9.98 -19.52 3.85
CA LEU A 13 -10.40 -19.99 5.17
C LEU A 13 -9.28 -20.74 5.88
N ALA A 14 -8.54 -21.58 5.16
CA ALA A 14 -7.37 -22.27 5.70
C ALA A 14 -6.31 -21.26 6.16
N LEU A 15 -5.97 -20.26 5.34
CA LEU A 15 -5.03 -19.20 5.70
C LEU A 15 -5.49 -18.43 6.94
N LYS A 16 -6.79 -18.08 7.03
CA LYS A 16 -7.38 -17.40 8.20
C LYS A 16 -7.34 -18.24 9.48
N SER A 17 -7.25 -19.57 9.36
CA SER A 17 -7.13 -20.48 10.50
C SER A 17 -5.67 -20.76 10.89
N ILE A 18 -4.74 -20.69 9.94
CA ILE A 18 -3.31 -20.98 10.17
C ILE A 18 -2.61 -19.74 10.71
N TYR A 19 -2.90 -18.57 10.13
CA TYR A 19 -2.22 -17.31 10.43
C TYR A 19 -3.07 -16.41 11.32
N ASP A 20 -2.40 -15.63 12.17
CA ASP A 20 -3.11 -14.66 12.99
C ASP A 20 -3.56 -13.42 12.18
N SER A 21 -4.37 -12.56 12.81
CA SER A 21 -4.94 -11.38 12.15
C SER A 21 -3.94 -10.27 11.83
N LYS A 22 -2.67 -10.41 12.25
CA LYS A 22 -1.58 -9.49 11.89
C LYS A 22 -0.78 -10.04 10.71
N GLU A 23 -0.63 -11.37 10.64
CA GLU A 23 0.04 -12.06 9.55
C GLU A 23 -0.81 -12.12 8.29
N PHE A 24 -2.12 -12.35 8.41
CA PHE A 24 -3.03 -12.41 7.27
C PHE A 24 -4.26 -11.52 7.47
N ILE A 25 -4.48 -10.63 6.50
CA ILE A 25 -5.64 -9.73 6.45
C ILE A 25 -6.40 -10.03 5.17
N ARG A 26 -7.53 -10.74 5.30
CA ARG A 26 -8.44 -11.03 4.19
C ARG A 26 -9.29 -9.80 3.86
N ASP A 27 -9.51 -9.56 2.57
CA ASP A 27 -10.56 -8.67 2.09
C ASP A 27 -11.92 -9.39 2.20
N GLU A 28 -12.86 -8.82 2.95
CA GLU A 28 -14.17 -9.44 3.18
C GLU A 28 -15.16 -9.18 2.01
N THR A 29 -14.76 -8.40 0.99
CA THR A 29 -15.60 -8.02 -0.15
C THR A 29 -15.25 -8.74 -1.44
N LYS A 30 -14.03 -9.29 -1.54
CA LYS A 30 -13.52 -10.00 -2.73
C LYS A 30 -12.50 -11.07 -2.35
N SER A 31 -12.15 -11.94 -3.29
CA SER A 31 -11.10 -12.96 -3.12
C SER A 31 -9.71 -12.30 -3.14
N ALA A 32 -9.36 -11.54 -2.10
CA ALA A 32 -8.11 -10.79 -2.01
C ALA A 32 -7.60 -10.74 -0.56
N GLY A 33 -6.36 -10.30 -0.39
CA GLY A 33 -5.82 -10.08 0.94
C GLY A 33 -4.38 -9.59 0.96
N GLU A 34 -3.89 -9.39 2.17
CA GLU A 34 -2.52 -9.04 2.47
C GLU A 34 -1.91 -10.09 3.40
N ILE A 35 -0.69 -10.52 3.10
CA ILE A 35 0.08 -11.45 3.92
C ILE A 35 1.41 -10.80 4.29
N ARG A 36 1.72 -10.82 5.58
CA ARG A 36 3.00 -10.36 6.14
C ARG A 36 3.86 -11.57 6.46
N VAL A 37 4.91 -11.76 5.68
CA VAL A 37 5.82 -12.91 5.82
C VAL A 37 7.10 -12.46 6.50
N SER A 38 7.34 -12.93 7.72
CA SER A 38 8.64 -12.79 8.38
C SER A 38 9.57 -13.90 7.88
N VAL A 39 10.75 -13.52 7.37
CA VAL A 39 11.78 -14.49 6.97
C VAL A 39 12.42 -15.14 8.19
N GLU A 40 12.80 -16.41 8.05
CA GLU A 40 13.63 -17.09 9.03
C GLU A 40 15.09 -16.71 8.81
N LEU A 41 15.72 -16.15 9.84
CA LEU A 41 17.12 -15.75 9.81
C LEU A 41 18.02 -16.90 10.27
N PRO A 42 19.14 -17.16 9.58
CA PRO A 42 20.20 -18.01 10.11
C PRO A 42 20.77 -17.49 11.43
N ALA A 43 21.44 -18.37 12.18
CA ALA A 43 22.22 -17.95 13.33
C ALA A 43 23.28 -16.91 12.91
N ASP A 44 23.53 -15.93 13.77
CA ASP A 44 24.54 -14.88 13.58
C ASP A 44 24.29 -13.95 12.37
N PHE A 45 23.01 -13.68 12.08
CA PHE A 45 22.63 -12.77 11.00
C PHE A 45 22.93 -11.31 11.33
N ASN A 46 23.69 -10.67 10.43
CA ASN A 46 24.18 -9.31 10.57
C ASN A 46 23.62 -8.39 9.49
N VAL A 47 23.16 -7.22 9.91
CA VAL A 47 22.78 -6.14 9.00
C VAL A 47 23.86 -5.07 9.03
N VAL A 48 24.36 -4.72 7.86
CA VAL A 48 25.34 -3.65 7.68
C VAL A 48 24.67 -2.45 7.03
N LEU A 49 24.75 -1.32 7.72
CA LEU A 49 24.30 -0.02 7.27
C LEU A 49 25.51 0.83 6.94
N ASN A 50 25.61 1.27 5.70
CA ASN A 50 26.64 2.21 5.30
C ASN A 50 26.12 3.64 5.52
N TYR A 51 26.87 4.48 6.23
CA TYR A 51 26.57 5.90 6.46
C TYR A 51 27.63 6.82 5.82
N GLY A 52 28.19 6.39 4.68
CA GLY A 52 29.21 7.14 3.95
C GLY A 52 30.59 7.03 4.58
N GLU A 53 30.79 7.66 5.74
CA GLU A 53 32.08 7.64 6.46
C GLU A 53 32.16 6.55 7.53
N THR A 54 31.01 6.05 7.99
CA THR A 54 30.94 5.02 9.03
C THR A 54 30.08 3.83 8.57
N ILE A 55 30.45 2.65 9.06
CA ILE A 55 29.70 1.42 8.84
C ILE A 55 29.14 1.00 10.20
N GLY A 56 27.82 0.88 10.28
CA GLY A 56 27.13 0.29 11.43
C GLY A 56 26.86 -1.18 11.15
N GLN A 57 27.22 -2.06 12.08
CA GLN A 57 26.92 -3.49 12.01
C GLN A 57 26.02 -3.86 13.19
N TYR A 58 24.94 -4.58 12.91
CA TYR A 58 23.92 -4.94 13.88
C TYR A 58 23.59 -6.43 13.77
N ASP A 59 23.75 -7.15 14.88
CA ASP A 59 23.17 -8.48 15.02
C ASP A 59 21.65 -8.34 15.19
N VAL A 60 20.88 -8.98 14.31
CA VAL A 60 19.42 -8.91 14.35
C VAL A 60 18.81 -10.30 14.41
N SER A 61 17.74 -10.44 15.20
CA SER A 61 16.97 -11.68 15.27
C SER A 61 15.77 -11.68 14.32
N PHE A 62 15.36 -10.51 13.82
CA PHE A 62 14.20 -10.35 12.95
C PHE A 62 14.42 -9.23 11.94
N LEU A 63 13.92 -9.41 10.72
CA LEU A 63 13.78 -8.36 9.72
C LEU A 63 12.32 -7.90 9.63
N PRO A 64 12.06 -6.68 9.15
CA PRO A 64 10.71 -6.27 8.78
C PRO A 64 10.08 -7.30 7.82
N PRO A 65 8.78 -7.63 7.95
CA PRO A 65 8.17 -8.65 7.09
C PRO A 65 8.10 -8.21 5.64
N LEU A 66 8.16 -9.16 4.70
CA LEU A 66 7.71 -8.96 3.34
C LEU A 66 6.20 -8.79 3.34
N LEU A 67 5.70 -7.88 2.52
CA LEU A 67 4.27 -7.67 2.33
C LEU A 67 3.88 -8.16 0.93
N LEU A 68 3.12 -9.25 0.91
CA LEU A 68 2.49 -9.82 -0.27
C LEU A 68 1.03 -9.40 -0.30
N THR A 69 0.63 -8.60 -1.29
CA THR A 69 -0.77 -8.29 -1.55
C THR A 69 -1.23 -9.09 -2.75
N PHE A 70 -2.45 -9.62 -2.72
CA PHE A 70 -2.95 -10.46 -3.81
C PHE A 70 -4.46 -10.30 -4.06
N GLU A 71 -4.87 -10.68 -5.26
CA GLU A 71 -6.26 -10.83 -5.69
C GLU A 71 -6.39 -12.07 -6.58
N LEU A 72 -7.36 -12.92 -6.28
CA LEU A 72 -7.60 -14.19 -6.98
C LEU A 72 -8.62 -13.93 -8.10
N PRO A 73 -8.26 -14.21 -9.37
CA PRO A 73 -9.22 -14.12 -10.47
C PRO A 73 -10.25 -15.24 -10.39
N ALA A 74 -11.37 -15.10 -11.10
CA ALA A 74 -12.49 -16.05 -11.04
C ALA A 74 -12.17 -17.46 -11.57
N ASP A 75 -11.06 -17.62 -12.29
CA ASP A 75 -10.54 -18.84 -12.91
C ASP A 75 -9.25 -19.36 -12.24
N TYR A 76 -8.89 -18.83 -11.07
CA TYR A 76 -7.88 -19.41 -10.19
C TYR A 76 -8.51 -20.48 -9.29
N PRO A 77 -7.84 -21.62 -9.03
CA PRO A 77 -6.46 -21.92 -9.41
C PRO A 77 -6.27 -22.55 -10.79
N SER A 78 -7.34 -23.03 -11.43
CA SER A 78 -7.24 -23.91 -12.59
C SER A 78 -6.51 -23.32 -13.80
N SER A 79 -6.69 -22.02 -14.06
CA SER A 79 -6.33 -21.41 -15.35
C SER A 79 -5.39 -20.20 -15.24
N SER A 80 -5.54 -19.39 -14.19
CA SER A 80 -4.78 -18.16 -14.00
C SER A 80 -4.16 -18.07 -12.60
N PRO A 81 -2.95 -17.49 -12.46
CA PRO A 81 -2.34 -17.24 -11.16
C PRO A 81 -3.06 -16.14 -10.37
N PRO A 82 -2.79 -16.01 -9.06
CA PRO A 82 -3.12 -14.80 -8.32
C PRO A 82 -2.47 -13.56 -8.96
N TYR A 83 -3.20 -12.45 -9.04
CA TYR A 83 -2.57 -11.14 -9.21
C TYR A 83 -1.90 -10.76 -7.91
N PHE A 84 -0.64 -10.33 -7.94
CA PHE A 84 0.06 -10.00 -6.70
C PHE A 84 1.01 -8.83 -6.83
N THR A 85 1.37 -8.26 -5.69
CA THR A 85 2.50 -7.33 -5.53
C THR A 85 3.29 -7.73 -4.30
N LEU A 86 4.61 -7.78 -4.45
CA LEU A 86 5.54 -8.05 -3.36
C LEU A 86 6.31 -6.78 -3.03
N THR A 87 6.30 -6.39 -1.75
CA THR A 87 7.04 -5.22 -1.26
C THR A 87 7.86 -5.56 -0.03
N CYS A 88 8.98 -4.85 0.13
CA CYS A 88 9.93 -5.06 1.21
C CYS A 88 10.78 -3.81 1.39
N SER A 89 11.13 -3.47 2.63
CA SER A 89 11.96 -2.29 2.93
C SER A 89 13.45 -2.55 2.88
N TRP A 90 13.87 -3.82 2.86
CA TRP A 90 15.26 -4.24 2.99
C TRP A 90 15.80 -5.03 1.79
N LEU A 91 14.98 -5.16 0.73
CA LEU A 91 15.38 -5.76 -0.54
C LEU A 91 15.42 -4.72 -1.65
N SER A 92 16.37 -4.87 -2.55
CA SER A 92 16.42 -4.09 -3.79
C SER A 92 15.31 -4.49 -4.75
N HIS A 93 15.01 -3.62 -5.72
CA HIS A 93 14.02 -3.91 -6.75
C HIS A 93 14.35 -5.17 -7.56
N ALA A 94 15.64 -5.42 -7.85
CA ALA A 94 16.08 -6.62 -8.56
C ALA A 94 15.84 -7.90 -7.75
N GLN A 95 16.07 -7.86 -6.44
CA GLN A 95 15.79 -9.00 -5.55
C GLN A 95 14.29 -9.25 -5.43
N ILE A 96 13.46 -8.20 -5.36
CA ILE A 96 12.00 -8.33 -5.36
C ILE A 96 11.49 -8.93 -6.68
N ALA A 97 12.06 -8.50 -7.81
CA ALA A 97 11.74 -9.09 -9.11
C ALA A 97 12.09 -10.59 -9.15
N SER A 98 13.28 -10.97 -8.69
CA SER A 98 13.70 -12.38 -8.60
C SER A 98 12.75 -13.23 -7.76
N LEU A 99 12.32 -12.73 -6.59
CA LEU A 99 11.33 -13.43 -5.77
C LEU A 99 9.98 -13.53 -6.48
N SER A 100 9.55 -12.48 -7.18
CA SER A 100 8.28 -12.46 -7.91
C SER A 100 8.27 -13.46 -9.07
N ASP A 101 9.38 -13.60 -9.78
CA ASP A 101 9.58 -14.62 -10.81
C ASP A 101 9.47 -16.02 -10.19
N GLN A 102 10.13 -16.23 -9.05
CA GLN A 102 10.07 -17.51 -8.33
C GLN A 102 8.66 -17.84 -7.81
N LEU A 103 7.86 -16.86 -7.37
CA LEU A 103 6.45 -17.09 -7.01
C LEU A 103 5.63 -17.52 -8.24
N THR A 104 5.90 -16.91 -9.39
CA THR A 104 5.25 -17.30 -10.66
C THR A 104 5.59 -18.74 -11.03
N ASP A 105 6.86 -19.12 -10.92
CA ASP A 105 7.32 -20.49 -11.18
C ASP A 105 6.68 -21.51 -10.22
N LEU A 106 6.53 -21.15 -8.94
CA LEU A 106 5.87 -22.01 -7.96
C LEU A 106 4.40 -22.27 -8.33
N TYR A 107 3.69 -21.27 -8.84
CA TYR A 107 2.33 -21.48 -9.36
C TYR A 107 2.33 -22.40 -10.58
N GLN A 108 3.24 -22.20 -11.54
CA GLN A 108 3.32 -23.08 -12.72
C GLN A 108 3.58 -24.54 -12.32
N ALA A 109 4.37 -24.76 -11.26
CA ALA A 109 4.64 -26.08 -10.73
C ALA A 109 3.43 -26.76 -10.06
N THR A 110 2.41 -26.00 -9.62
CA THR A 110 1.20 -26.61 -9.03
C THR A 110 0.31 -27.28 -10.08
N GLY A 111 0.42 -26.89 -11.35
CA GLY A 111 -0.37 -27.47 -12.44
C GLY A 111 -1.87 -27.17 -12.36
N GLY A 112 -2.24 -26.00 -11.83
CA GLY A 112 -3.63 -25.57 -11.70
C GLY A 112 -4.24 -25.84 -10.32
N ALA A 113 -3.43 -25.78 -9.26
CA ALA A 113 -3.87 -25.91 -7.88
C ALA A 113 -3.48 -24.68 -7.05
N VAL A 114 -4.13 -24.53 -5.90
CA VAL A 114 -3.91 -23.43 -4.95
C VAL A 114 -2.45 -23.30 -4.52
N VAL A 115 -1.96 -22.07 -4.33
CA VAL A 115 -0.51 -21.79 -4.22
C VAL A 115 -0.12 -20.84 -3.08
N LEU A 116 -1.05 -20.11 -2.46
CA LEU A 116 -0.70 -19.04 -1.51
C LEU A 116 0.09 -19.58 -0.32
N PHE A 117 -0.28 -20.74 0.22
CA PHE A 117 0.50 -21.35 1.30
C PHE A 117 1.94 -21.66 0.86
N SER A 118 2.13 -22.23 -0.33
CA SER A 118 3.47 -22.51 -0.88
C SER A 118 4.28 -21.23 -1.07
N TRP A 119 3.66 -20.15 -1.52
CA TRP A 119 4.32 -18.84 -1.61
C TRP A 119 4.78 -18.35 -0.23
N ILE A 120 3.93 -18.46 0.80
CA ILE A 120 4.29 -18.04 2.16
C ILE A 120 5.47 -18.86 2.71
N GLN A 121 5.44 -20.18 2.51
CA GLN A 121 6.51 -21.07 2.96
C GLN A 121 7.84 -20.74 2.27
N PHE A 122 7.84 -20.61 0.95
CA PHE A 122 9.03 -20.20 0.20
C PHE A 122 9.56 -18.85 0.68
N LEU A 123 8.70 -17.85 0.82
CA LEU A 123 9.10 -16.53 1.28
C LEU A 123 9.69 -16.57 2.70
N ARG A 124 9.16 -17.43 3.57
CA ARG A 124 9.63 -17.59 4.96
C ARG A 124 10.98 -18.30 5.04
N GLU A 125 11.13 -19.42 4.35
CA GLU A 125 12.21 -20.39 4.62
C GLU A 125 13.34 -20.34 3.58
N ASP A 126 13.05 -19.90 2.36
CA ASP A 126 13.96 -20.04 1.21
C ASP A 126 14.24 -18.73 0.48
N ALA A 127 13.51 -17.65 0.72
CA ALA A 127 13.75 -16.36 0.06
C ALA A 127 15.19 -15.88 0.21
N LEU A 128 15.76 -15.95 1.41
CA LEU A 128 17.13 -15.53 1.66
C LEU A 128 18.14 -16.40 0.89
N LYS A 129 17.95 -17.73 0.90
CA LYS A 129 18.81 -18.66 0.17
C LYS A 129 18.72 -18.45 -1.34
N HIS A 130 17.51 -18.22 -1.86
CA HIS A 130 17.27 -17.93 -3.26
C HIS A 130 17.96 -16.64 -3.70
N LEU A 131 18.04 -15.64 -2.81
CA LEU A 131 18.74 -14.38 -3.05
C LEU A 131 20.25 -14.42 -2.73
N ASP A 132 20.78 -15.58 -2.34
CA ASP A 132 22.17 -15.77 -1.89
C ASP A 132 22.56 -14.90 -0.67
N ILE A 133 21.59 -14.57 0.18
CA ILE A 133 21.76 -13.83 1.43
C ILE A 133 21.84 -14.85 2.57
N HIS A 134 23.03 -15.10 3.10
CA HIS A 134 23.21 -16.11 4.16
C HIS A 134 23.29 -15.48 5.56
N THR A 135 24.31 -14.66 5.81
CA THR A 135 24.57 -14.13 7.16
C THR A 135 24.74 -12.62 7.19
N LEU A 136 24.78 -11.98 6.02
CA LEU A 136 25.05 -10.56 5.90
C LEU A 136 24.07 -9.93 4.91
N LEU A 137 23.38 -8.88 5.37
CA LEU A 137 22.55 -8.03 4.55
C LEU A 137 23.12 -6.60 4.56
N GLU A 138 23.55 -6.13 3.39
CA GLU A 138 24.01 -4.75 3.20
C GLU A 138 22.85 -3.88 2.71
N LEU A 139 22.53 -2.82 3.46
CA LEU A 139 21.52 -1.86 3.04
C LEU A 139 22.15 -0.55 2.56
N PRO A 140 21.64 0.03 1.46
CA PRO A 140 22.14 1.30 0.95
C PRO A 140 21.88 2.43 1.94
N SER A 141 22.83 3.36 2.03
CA SER A 141 22.65 4.62 2.76
C SER A 141 21.61 5.47 2.07
N ASP A 142 20.53 5.87 2.76
CA ASP A 142 19.62 6.90 2.25
C ASP A 142 20.27 8.28 2.39
N GLN A 143 21.27 8.56 1.56
CA GLN A 143 21.77 9.91 1.37
C GLN A 143 20.84 10.62 0.41
N SER A 144 19.71 11.09 0.93
CA SER A 144 18.95 12.16 0.27
C SER A 144 19.89 13.36 0.09
N LYS A 145 20.41 13.53 -1.12
CA LYS A 145 21.05 14.77 -1.56
C LYS A 145 19.97 15.85 -1.51
N THR A 146 19.86 16.54 -0.38
CA THR A 146 19.16 17.82 -0.34
C THR A 146 19.91 18.76 -1.28
N PRO A 147 19.27 19.30 -2.35
CA PRO A 147 19.88 20.36 -3.12
C PRO A 147 20.05 21.55 -2.17
N GLN A 148 21.29 21.86 -1.81
CA GLN A 148 21.59 23.10 -1.10
C GLN A 148 21.21 24.26 -2.02
N VAL A 149 20.07 24.88 -1.75
CA VAL A 149 19.76 26.22 -2.25
C VAL A 149 20.74 27.16 -1.56
N ASN A 150 21.79 27.54 -2.28
CA ASN A 150 22.71 28.58 -1.85
C ASN A 150 21.93 29.88 -1.65
N GLN A 151 21.99 30.35 -0.41
CA GLN A 151 21.33 31.55 0.07
C GLN A 151 22.28 32.73 -0.17
N ASP A 152 22.14 33.42 -1.30
CA ASP A 152 22.72 34.76 -1.47
C ASP A 152 21.75 35.81 -0.92
N LYS A 153 22.22 36.47 0.13
CA LYS A 153 21.54 37.53 0.88
C LYS A 153 22.16 38.86 0.46
N GLN A 154 21.42 39.71 -0.24
CA GLN A 154 21.70 41.14 -0.32
C GLN A 154 20.40 41.95 -0.30
N ASP A 155 20.58 43.21 0.09
CA ASP A 155 19.76 44.02 0.97
C ASP A 155 19.04 45.15 0.21
N SER A 156 18.01 45.69 0.88
CA SER A 156 17.43 47.04 0.78
C SER A 156 16.82 47.59 -0.53
N GLY A 157 15.61 48.19 -0.39
CA GLY A 157 15.26 49.42 -1.10
C GLY A 157 13.91 49.46 -1.83
N LEU A 158 12.90 50.07 -1.20
CA LEU A 158 11.71 50.63 -1.85
C LEU A 158 12.08 51.75 -2.84
N SER A 159 11.53 51.73 -4.07
CA SER A 159 11.04 52.96 -4.73
C SER A 159 10.08 52.64 -5.88
N VAL A 160 9.01 53.42 -5.91
CA VAL A 160 7.99 53.51 -6.97
C VAL A 160 8.52 54.45 -8.04
N VAL A 161 8.37 54.11 -9.32
CA VAL A 161 8.17 55.11 -10.39
C VAL A 161 7.38 54.48 -11.55
N ASP A 162 6.32 55.19 -11.86
CA ASP A 162 5.42 55.11 -13.01
C ASP A 162 6.17 55.37 -14.34
N ASN A 163 5.67 54.84 -15.46
CA ASN A 163 5.54 55.51 -16.77
C ASN A 163 5.19 54.50 -17.88
N ASP A 164 3.95 54.64 -18.37
CA ASP A 164 3.44 54.61 -19.76
C ASP A 164 3.92 53.60 -20.84
N GLU A 165 2.89 52.92 -21.38
CA GLU A 165 2.65 52.20 -22.66
C GLU A 165 3.22 52.90 -23.95
N PRO A 166 3.32 52.26 -25.17
CA PRO A 166 2.22 51.47 -25.74
C PRO A 166 2.45 50.25 -26.67
N SER A 167 1.42 49.38 -26.63
CA SER A 167 0.62 48.70 -27.67
C SER A 167 1.26 47.64 -28.56
N TYR A 168 0.64 46.43 -28.58
CA TYR A 168 -0.04 45.89 -29.76
C TYR A 168 -1.19 44.94 -29.38
N HIS A 169 -2.34 45.20 -30.04
CA HIS A 169 -3.62 44.49 -30.00
C HIS A 169 -3.58 43.04 -30.54
N VAL A 170 -4.39 42.15 -29.95
CA VAL A 170 -5.62 41.64 -30.62
C VAL A 170 -6.60 40.96 -29.63
N SER A 171 -7.85 41.42 -29.72
CA SER A 171 -9.13 40.98 -29.12
C SER A 171 -9.51 39.52 -29.42
N SER A 172 -10.55 38.90 -28.88
CA SER A 172 -11.50 39.06 -27.76
C SER A 172 -12.38 37.79 -27.86
N ASP A 173 -12.83 37.23 -26.75
CA ASP A 173 -14.27 37.05 -26.52
C ASP A 173 -14.54 36.55 -25.09
N LEU A 174 -15.06 37.48 -24.30
CA LEU A 174 -15.75 37.30 -23.04
C LEU A 174 -17.19 36.88 -23.33
N LEU A 175 -17.76 36.00 -22.50
CA LEU A 175 -19.04 36.35 -21.84
C LEU A 175 -19.31 35.47 -20.62
N VAL A 176 -19.18 36.08 -19.45
CA VAL A 176 -20.00 35.78 -18.27
C VAL A 176 -20.97 36.96 -18.14
N PRO A 177 -22.21 36.74 -17.71
CA PRO A 177 -22.90 37.75 -16.92
C PRO A 177 -23.19 37.26 -15.50
N SER A 178 -23.12 38.23 -14.60
CA SER A 178 -23.22 38.13 -13.16
C SER A 178 -24.60 38.62 -12.69
N ARG A 179 -25.13 37.95 -11.66
CA ARG A 179 -25.71 38.51 -10.42
C ARG A 179 -27.13 39.13 -10.39
N ALA A 180 -27.72 38.88 -9.20
CA ALA A 180 -28.81 39.56 -8.47
C ALA A 180 -30.23 39.05 -8.79
N GLY A 181 -31.11 38.76 -7.83
CA GLY A 181 -31.12 38.91 -6.37
C GLY A 181 -32.56 38.81 -5.84
N LEU A 182 -32.71 38.77 -4.50
CA LEU A 182 -33.93 38.92 -3.65
C LEU A 182 -34.73 37.62 -3.36
N HIS A 183 -34.72 37.06 -2.12
CA HIS A 183 -35.54 37.42 -0.92
C HIS A 183 -37.05 37.53 -1.24
N CYS A 184 -38.02 37.00 -0.49
CA CYS A 184 -38.19 36.22 0.74
C CYS A 184 -39.71 35.89 0.84
N HIS A 185 -40.11 34.89 1.65
CA HIS A 185 -41.29 34.91 2.57
C HIS A 185 -41.75 33.48 2.97
N THR A 186 -41.58 33.15 4.27
CA THR A 186 -42.58 32.67 5.26
C THR A 186 -43.99 32.34 4.73
N ASP A 187 -44.78 31.35 5.13
CA ASP A 187 -45.03 30.50 6.34
C ASP A 187 -46.34 29.68 5.98
N PRO A 188 -47.09 28.95 6.85
CA PRO A 188 -46.81 28.20 8.08
C PRO A 188 -47.52 26.79 8.14
N CYS A 189 -47.34 26.14 9.30
CA CYS A 189 -47.81 24.85 9.83
C CYS A 189 -49.32 24.54 9.89
N THR A 190 -49.63 23.23 10.01
CA THR A 190 -50.58 22.59 10.98
C THR A 190 -50.44 21.06 10.80
N GLY A 191 -50.46 20.16 11.78
CA GLY A 191 -50.78 20.16 13.21
C GLY A 191 -51.25 18.75 13.60
N GLU A 192 -51.05 18.37 14.87
CA GLU A 192 -51.56 17.18 15.61
C GLU A 192 -50.69 15.90 15.56
N ARG A 193 -49.90 15.49 16.56
CA ARG A 193 -50.05 15.35 18.04
C ARG A 193 -50.81 14.07 18.44
N SER A 194 -50.09 13.04 18.88
CA SER A 194 -50.38 12.36 20.16
C SER A 194 -49.26 11.41 20.61
N SER A 195 -48.89 11.56 21.87
CA SER A 195 -48.11 10.67 22.76
C SER A 195 -48.92 10.58 24.06
N PRO A 196 -48.64 9.77 25.10
CA PRO A 196 -47.64 8.70 25.26
C PRO A 196 -48.23 7.42 25.94
N ALA A 197 -47.43 6.39 26.21
CA ALA A 197 -47.76 5.38 27.23
C ALA A 197 -46.53 4.99 28.07
N LYS A 198 -46.76 4.94 29.38
CA LYS A 198 -45.83 4.80 30.51
C LYS A 198 -45.82 3.35 31.03
N ILE A 199 -44.62 2.83 31.32
CA ILE A 199 -44.16 2.29 32.63
C ILE A 199 -44.89 1.07 33.30
N ARG A 200 -44.08 -0.01 33.49
CA ARG A 200 -43.86 -0.89 34.70
C ARG A 200 -44.58 -2.24 34.97
N ARG A 201 -43.73 -3.14 35.52
CA ARG A 201 -43.90 -4.34 36.41
C ARG A 201 -44.48 -5.58 35.70
N GLY A 202 -43.94 -6.79 35.86
CA GLY A 202 -43.26 -7.40 37.00
C GLY A 202 -44.18 -8.51 37.54
N GLY A 203 -43.78 -9.76 37.34
CA GLY A 203 -44.45 -10.99 37.78
C GLY A 203 -43.58 -12.19 37.41
#